data_AF-A0A1Y5FTR7-F1
#
_entry.id   AF-A0A1Y5FTR7-F1
#
_cell.length_a   1.000
_cell.length_b   1.000
_cell.length_c   1.000
_cell.angle_alpha   90.00
_cell.angle_beta   90.00
_cell.angle_gamma   90.00
#
_symmetry.space_group_name_H-M   'P 1'
#
loop_
_entity.id
_entity.type
_entity.pdbx_description
1 polymer ?
#
loop_
_entity_poly.entity_id
_entity_poly.type
_entity_poly.pdbx_seq_one_letter_code
_entity_poly.pdbx_strand_id
1 'polypeptide(L)'
;DYSGSYIYYGVREHAMAAAMNGMVLHGGFVPYSGTFLVFTDYCRPSIRLSALMKQRVIYVMTHDSIGLGEDGPTHQPVEHLASLRAIPNLNVFRPADAIETAECWELALESEDTPSVIALTRQGLPAQRKDISDNYSGYGAYILNPSVLDRQVTLLASGSEVEIALEGQKRLEEMGIGTTVVSMPCWEIFKQQPQHYRDEVLSPGTLTVAVEAALPFGWHEWIGQYGAFVGMNDFGASAPIDQLYKKFKITPEAIVEAVKARL
;
A
#
# COMPACT_ATOMS: atom_id res chain seq x y z
N ASP A 1 12.67 -11.49 35.96
CA ASP A 1 13.25 -10.35 35.24
C ASP A 1 12.25 -9.93 34.18
N TYR A 2 11.81 -8.67 34.20
CA TYR A 2 10.81 -8.10 33.28
C TYR A 2 11.41 -7.00 32.39
N SER A 3 12.74 -6.96 32.24
CA SER A 3 13.47 -5.93 31.47
C SER A 3 13.43 -6.11 29.94
N GLY A 4 12.79 -7.18 29.44
CA GLY A 4 12.72 -7.47 28.00
C GLY A 4 11.89 -6.47 27.21
N SER A 5 12.22 -6.30 25.92
CA SER A 5 11.57 -5.37 25.00
C SER A 5 10.71 -6.05 23.93
N TYR A 6 10.49 -7.38 24.03
CA TYR A 6 9.72 -8.17 23.06
C TYR A 6 8.68 -9.06 23.76
N ILE A 7 7.47 -9.11 23.21
CA ILE A 7 6.33 -9.84 23.78
C ILE A 7 5.88 -10.94 22.81
N TYR A 8 5.78 -12.17 23.31
CA TYR A 8 5.18 -13.30 22.59
C TYR A 8 3.69 -13.38 22.91
N TYR A 9 2.85 -12.82 22.05
CA TYR A 9 1.39 -12.80 22.25
C TYR A 9 0.71 -14.17 22.02
N GLY A 10 1.34 -15.05 21.23
CA GLY A 10 0.70 -16.26 20.69
C GLY A 10 -0.33 -15.93 19.60
N VAL A 11 -1.17 -16.90 19.23
CA VAL A 11 -2.25 -16.73 18.24
C VAL A 11 -3.43 -15.97 18.88
N ARG A 12 -3.24 -14.67 19.07
CA ARG A 12 -4.14 -13.79 19.86
C ARG A 12 -4.13 -12.36 19.34
N GLU A 13 -4.34 -12.17 18.04
CA GLU A 13 -4.24 -10.89 17.33
C GLU A 13 -5.10 -9.79 17.99
N HIS A 14 -6.34 -10.13 18.38
CA HIS A 14 -7.24 -9.17 19.04
C HIS A 14 -6.65 -8.70 20.39
N ALA A 15 -6.20 -9.63 21.23
CA ALA A 15 -5.62 -9.32 22.53
C ALA A 15 -4.28 -8.59 22.39
N MET A 16 -3.46 -8.97 21.40
CA MET A 16 -2.23 -8.28 21.03
C MET A 16 -2.50 -6.80 20.74
N ALA A 17 -3.42 -6.51 19.82
CA ALA A 17 -3.74 -5.14 19.46
C ALA A 17 -4.33 -4.35 20.63
N ALA A 18 -5.22 -4.94 21.43
CA ALA A 18 -5.78 -4.28 22.62
C ALA A 18 -4.71 -4.00 23.70
N ALA A 19 -3.78 -4.93 23.91
CA ALA A 19 -2.68 -4.76 24.85
C ALA A 19 -1.72 -3.63 24.41
N MET A 20 -1.39 -3.55 23.11
CA MET A 20 -0.59 -2.44 22.59
C MET A 20 -1.25 -1.08 22.85
N ASN A 21 -2.57 -0.97 22.70
CA ASN A 21 -3.29 0.26 23.04
C ASN A 21 -3.12 0.62 24.52
N GLY A 22 -3.24 -0.37 25.41
CA GLY A 22 -2.99 -0.20 26.84
C GLY A 22 -1.55 0.24 27.15
N MET A 23 -0.56 -0.27 26.40
CA MET A 23 0.85 0.13 26.56
C MET A 23 1.08 1.59 26.19
N VAL A 24 0.51 2.08 25.09
CA VAL A 24 0.63 3.51 24.72
C VAL A 24 -0.07 4.39 25.76
N LEU A 25 -1.28 4.03 26.17
CA LEU A 25 -2.04 4.76 27.19
C LEU A 25 -1.33 4.83 28.55
N HIS A 26 -0.60 3.77 28.92
CA HIS A 26 0.23 3.78 30.13
C HIS A 26 1.42 4.74 29.99
N GLY A 27 1.97 4.89 28.78
CA GLY A 27 3.14 5.70 28.50
C GLY A 27 4.47 4.98 28.72
N GLY A 28 5.52 5.52 28.10
CA GLY A 28 6.90 5.01 28.18
C GLY A 28 7.33 4.08 27.03
N PHE A 29 6.42 3.70 26.14
CA PHE A 29 6.68 2.76 25.04
C PHE A 29 6.01 3.19 23.74
N VAL A 30 6.63 2.83 22.61
CA VAL A 30 6.00 2.83 21.28
C VAL A 30 5.90 1.36 20.84
N PRO A 31 4.75 0.69 21.07
CA PRO A 31 4.62 -0.71 20.77
C PRO A 31 4.44 -0.95 19.28
N TYR A 32 5.09 -1.99 18.79
CA TYR A 32 4.76 -2.60 17.52
C TYR A 32 4.52 -4.10 17.70
N SER A 33 3.69 -4.66 16.84
CA SER A 33 3.56 -6.11 16.72
C SER A 33 3.01 -6.47 15.36
N GLY A 34 3.17 -7.74 14.96
CA GLY A 34 2.83 -8.17 13.63
C GLY A 34 2.13 -9.52 13.54
N THR A 35 1.35 -9.65 12.48
CA THR A 35 0.66 -10.86 12.03
C THR A 35 0.52 -10.79 10.49
N PHE A 36 -0.25 -11.67 9.87
CA PHE A 36 -0.58 -11.56 8.45
C PHE A 36 -1.67 -10.51 8.25
N LEU A 37 -1.63 -9.76 7.13
CA LEU A 37 -2.60 -8.72 6.83
C LEU A 37 -4.04 -9.26 6.82
N VAL A 38 -4.23 -10.50 6.37
CA VAL A 38 -5.53 -11.18 6.40
C VAL A 38 -6.13 -11.30 7.81
N PHE A 39 -5.27 -11.39 8.84
CA PHE A 39 -5.71 -11.48 10.23
C PHE A 39 -5.96 -10.12 10.89
N THR A 40 -5.84 -9.01 10.14
CA THR A 40 -6.33 -7.71 10.64
C THR A 40 -7.81 -7.75 10.97
N ASP A 41 -8.59 -8.62 10.33
CA ASP A 41 -9.99 -8.84 10.66
C ASP A 41 -10.19 -9.34 12.11
N TYR A 42 -9.26 -10.12 12.66
CA TYR A 42 -9.33 -10.58 14.06
C TYR A 42 -9.10 -9.43 15.05
N CYS A 43 -8.31 -8.42 14.68
CA CYS A 43 -7.93 -7.32 15.57
C CYS A 43 -8.48 -5.94 15.16
N ARG A 44 -9.36 -5.92 14.16
CA ARG A 44 -9.95 -4.70 13.59
C ARG A 44 -10.61 -3.78 14.62
N PRO A 45 -11.40 -4.26 15.60
CA PRO A 45 -11.97 -3.38 16.62
C PRO A 45 -10.90 -2.66 17.45
N SER A 46 -9.79 -3.33 17.78
CA SER A 46 -8.68 -2.73 18.52
C SER A 46 -7.93 -1.70 17.69
N ILE A 47 -7.64 -1.99 16.41
CA ILE A 47 -7.04 -1.02 15.47
C ILE A 47 -7.89 0.25 15.40
N ARG A 48 -9.22 0.09 15.25
CA ARG A 48 -10.17 1.21 15.23
C ARG A 48 -10.14 2.00 16.54
N LEU A 49 -9.99 1.35 17.69
CA LEU A 49 -9.87 2.05 18.97
C LEU A 49 -8.57 2.84 19.08
N SER A 50 -7.46 2.33 18.56
CA SER A 50 -6.18 3.07 18.51
C SER A 50 -6.35 4.36 17.73
N ALA A 51 -7.04 4.27 16.59
CA ALA A 51 -7.30 5.39 15.71
C ALA A 51 -8.22 6.42 16.39
N LEU A 52 -9.30 5.95 17.01
CA LEU A 52 -10.25 6.79 17.76
C LEU A 52 -9.59 7.50 18.96
N MET A 53 -8.74 6.79 19.69
CA MET A 53 -8.05 7.29 20.88
C MET A 53 -6.78 8.08 20.53
N LYS A 54 -6.42 8.19 19.24
CA LYS A 54 -5.20 8.86 18.78
C LYS A 54 -3.92 8.31 19.40
N GLN A 55 -3.76 6.99 19.35
CA GLN A 55 -2.62 6.31 19.96
C GLN A 55 -1.62 5.87 18.89
N ARG A 56 -0.34 6.26 19.04
CA ARG A 56 0.78 5.79 18.20
C ARG A 56 1.08 4.31 18.43
N VAL A 57 0.28 3.45 17.81
CA VAL A 57 0.49 1.98 17.74
C VAL A 57 0.88 1.60 16.32
N ILE A 58 1.91 0.76 16.18
CA ILE A 58 2.43 0.34 14.88
C ILE A 58 2.09 -1.13 14.63
N TYR A 59 1.28 -1.38 13.60
CA TYR A 59 0.80 -2.69 13.19
C TYR A 59 1.59 -3.19 11.98
N VAL A 60 2.42 -4.21 12.15
CA VAL A 60 3.25 -4.78 11.07
C VAL A 60 2.51 -5.95 10.43
N MET A 61 1.93 -5.74 9.25
CA MET A 61 0.99 -6.68 8.63
C MET A 61 1.59 -7.29 7.37
N THR A 62 2.20 -8.46 7.50
CA THR A 62 2.92 -9.13 6.39
C THR A 62 1.98 -9.95 5.50
N HIS A 63 2.50 -10.55 4.41
CA HIS A 63 1.72 -11.39 3.50
C HIS A 63 0.50 -10.63 2.94
N ASP A 64 0.76 -9.46 2.38
CA ASP A 64 -0.22 -8.41 2.07
C ASP A 64 -1.17 -8.68 0.89
N SER A 65 -0.98 -9.75 0.14
CA SER A 65 -1.68 -9.96 -1.14
C SER A 65 -1.68 -11.43 -1.57
N ILE A 66 -2.21 -11.69 -2.78
CA ILE A 66 -2.03 -12.98 -3.48
C ILE A 66 -0.55 -13.37 -3.68
N GLY A 67 0.40 -12.44 -3.50
CA GLY A 67 1.84 -12.70 -3.54
C GLY A 67 2.33 -13.74 -2.54
N LEU A 68 1.55 -14.03 -1.49
CA LEU A 68 1.90 -15.09 -0.54
C LEU A 68 1.82 -16.50 -1.15
N GLY A 69 1.07 -16.70 -2.23
CA GLY A 69 1.05 -17.96 -2.97
C GLY A 69 0.20 -19.06 -2.33
N GLU A 70 0.81 -20.18 -1.99
CA GLU A 70 0.16 -21.49 -1.84
C GLU A 70 -0.78 -21.63 -0.64
N ASP A 71 -0.72 -20.76 0.38
CA ASP A 71 -1.70 -20.83 1.48
C ASP A 71 -3.13 -20.51 1.01
N GLY A 72 -3.26 -19.86 -0.14
CA GLY A 72 -4.52 -19.75 -0.88
C GLY A 72 -5.53 -18.74 -0.32
N PRO A 73 -6.79 -18.81 -0.77
CA PRO A 73 -7.75 -17.71 -0.62
C PRO A 73 -8.15 -17.39 0.82
N THR A 74 -7.94 -18.31 1.76
CA THR A 74 -8.21 -18.05 3.19
C THR A 74 -7.15 -17.16 3.84
N HIS A 75 -5.98 -17.04 3.21
CA HIS A 75 -4.84 -16.27 3.74
C HIS A 75 -4.50 -15.05 2.88
N GLN A 76 -5.02 -14.98 1.66
CA GLN A 76 -4.72 -13.93 0.68
C GLN A 76 -5.61 -12.71 0.90
N PRO A 77 -5.07 -11.57 1.36
CA PRO A 77 -5.85 -10.34 1.49
C PRO A 77 -6.31 -9.84 0.12
N VAL A 78 -7.54 -9.33 0.04
CA VAL A 78 -8.13 -8.78 -1.19
C VAL A 78 -8.77 -7.41 -0.92
N GLU A 79 -9.67 -7.33 0.03
CA GLU A 79 -10.39 -6.12 0.47
C GLU A 79 -9.72 -5.38 1.64
N HIS A 80 -8.72 -5.99 2.26
CA HIS A 80 -8.24 -5.60 3.58
C HIS A 80 -7.63 -4.19 3.59
N LEU A 81 -6.84 -3.83 2.56
CA LEU A 81 -6.29 -2.48 2.41
C LEU A 81 -7.41 -1.43 2.33
N ALA A 82 -8.41 -1.64 1.48
CA ALA A 82 -9.55 -0.73 1.34
C ALA A 82 -10.35 -0.62 2.66
N SER A 83 -10.53 -1.75 3.35
CA SER A 83 -11.20 -1.82 4.65
C SER A 83 -10.44 -1.04 5.73
N LEU A 84 -9.11 -1.09 5.73
CA LEU A 84 -8.27 -0.35 6.69
C LEU A 84 -8.19 1.14 6.35
N ARG A 85 -8.01 1.50 5.08
CA ARG A 85 -8.02 2.89 4.59
C ARG A 85 -9.33 3.63 4.88
N ALA A 86 -10.42 2.90 5.08
CA ALA A 86 -11.70 3.45 5.48
C ALA A 86 -11.80 3.82 6.98
N ILE A 87 -10.83 3.41 7.82
CA ILE A 87 -10.80 3.77 9.24
C ILE A 87 -10.28 5.20 9.36
N PRO A 88 -11.05 6.15 9.93
CA PRO A 88 -10.56 7.51 10.15
C PRO A 88 -9.35 7.51 11.10
N ASN A 89 -8.36 8.38 10.84
CA ASN A 89 -7.16 8.52 11.66
C ASN A 89 -6.32 7.22 11.74
N LEU A 90 -6.14 6.53 10.62
CA LEU A 90 -5.25 5.37 10.51
C LEU A 90 -4.39 5.53 9.26
N ASN A 91 -3.07 5.63 9.41
CA ASN A 91 -2.17 5.61 8.26
C ASN A 91 -2.02 4.17 7.76
N VAL A 92 -2.28 3.93 6.47
CA VAL A 92 -2.09 2.61 5.86
C VAL A 92 -0.96 2.69 4.84
N PHE A 93 0.23 2.31 5.29
CA PHE A 93 1.43 2.23 4.49
C PHE A 93 1.50 0.91 3.72
N ARG A 94 1.80 0.97 2.43
CA ARG A 94 2.12 -0.18 1.58
C ARG A 94 3.36 0.12 0.73
N PRO A 95 4.56 0.01 1.32
CA PRO A 95 5.81 0.41 0.68
C PRO A 95 6.21 -0.50 -0.48
N ALA A 96 6.75 0.10 -1.54
CA ALA A 96 7.16 -0.55 -2.78
C ALA A 96 8.49 -1.29 -2.72
N ASP A 97 9.36 -0.92 -1.77
CA ASP A 97 10.68 -1.50 -1.59
C ASP A 97 11.22 -1.27 -0.17
N ALA A 98 12.50 -1.63 0.04
CA ALA A 98 13.19 -1.44 1.31
C ALA A 98 13.38 0.04 1.71
N ILE A 99 13.49 0.97 0.74
CA ILE A 99 13.66 2.40 1.02
C ILE A 99 12.32 2.96 1.53
N GLU A 100 11.24 2.75 0.78
CA GLU A 100 9.91 3.17 1.24
C GLU A 100 9.52 2.47 2.56
N THR A 101 9.97 1.23 2.78
CA THR A 101 9.74 0.55 4.06
C THR A 101 10.41 1.31 5.22
N ALA A 102 11.67 1.72 5.07
CA ALA A 102 12.38 2.48 6.09
C ALA A 102 11.70 3.84 6.36
N GLU A 103 11.29 4.51 5.28
CA GLU A 103 10.58 5.79 5.34
C GLU A 103 9.20 5.70 6.00
N CYS A 104 8.43 4.65 5.69
CA CYS A 104 7.14 4.41 6.32
C CYS A 104 7.29 4.10 7.81
N TRP A 105 8.38 3.44 8.22
CA TRP A 105 8.70 3.23 9.63
C TRP A 105 9.05 4.54 10.34
N GLU A 106 9.85 5.41 9.72
CA GLU A 106 10.14 6.75 10.23
C GLU A 106 8.84 7.54 10.45
N LEU A 107 7.97 7.61 9.44
CA LEU A 107 6.67 8.29 9.53
C LEU A 107 5.76 7.69 10.61
N ALA A 108 5.74 6.37 10.77
CA ALA A 108 4.96 5.69 11.81
C ALA A 108 5.47 6.00 13.23
N LEU A 109 6.79 6.15 13.40
CA LEU A 109 7.40 6.55 14.66
C LEU A 109 7.14 8.03 14.98
N GLU A 110 7.06 8.90 13.98
CA GLU A 110 6.79 10.33 14.15
C GLU A 110 5.29 10.65 14.34
N SER A 111 4.39 9.75 13.95
CA SER A 111 2.94 9.93 14.02
C SER A 111 2.36 9.78 15.43
N GLU A 112 2.57 10.77 16.31
CA GLU A 112 2.23 10.68 17.74
C GLU A 112 0.72 10.44 18.02
N ASP A 113 -0.15 11.03 17.20
CA ASP A 113 -1.61 10.99 17.37
C ASP A 113 -2.31 10.02 16.39
N THR A 114 -1.56 9.25 15.60
CA THR A 114 -2.11 8.42 14.51
C THR A 114 -1.47 7.03 14.52
N PRO A 115 -2.24 5.94 14.74
CA PRO A 115 -1.71 4.59 14.53
C PRO A 115 -1.38 4.35 13.06
N SER A 116 -0.51 3.37 12.84
CA SER A 116 -0.04 3.01 11.50
C SER A 116 -0.17 1.53 11.25
N VAL A 117 -0.67 1.14 10.08
CA VAL A 117 -0.51 -0.21 9.52
C VAL A 117 0.58 -0.14 8.46
N ILE A 118 1.55 -1.04 8.54
CA ILE A 118 2.58 -1.22 7.52
C ILE A 118 2.33 -2.59 6.88
N ALA A 119 1.72 -2.58 5.69
CA ALA A 119 1.42 -3.77 4.89
C ALA A 119 2.66 -4.20 4.10
N LEU A 120 3.17 -5.40 4.37
CA LEU A 120 4.44 -5.88 3.83
C LEU A 120 4.26 -7.17 3.03
N THR A 121 5.03 -7.30 1.96
CA THR A 121 5.03 -8.49 1.12
C THR A 121 5.61 -9.71 1.83
N ARG A 122 5.30 -10.91 1.32
CA ARG A 122 6.04 -12.15 1.66
C ARG A 122 7.32 -12.24 0.83
N GLN A 123 7.19 -11.94 -0.45
CA GLN A 123 8.25 -11.96 -1.45
C GLN A 123 9.18 -10.76 -1.30
N GLY A 124 10.44 -10.93 -1.69
CA GLY A 124 11.38 -9.81 -1.81
C GLY A 124 11.03 -8.92 -3.00
N LEU A 125 11.22 -7.61 -2.85
CA LEU A 125 11.04 -6.61 -3.90
C LEU A 125 12.37 -5.91 -4.20
N PRO A 126 12.65 -5.58 -5.47
CA PRO A 126 13.83 -4.79 -5.81
C PRO A 126 13.68 -3.34 -5.34
N ALA A 127 14.80 -2.66 -5.13
CA ALA A 127 14.81 -1.22 -4.91
C ALA A 127 14.39 -0.50 -6.20
N GLN A 128 13.37 0.36 -6.11
CA GLN A 128 12.80 1.08 -7.24
C GLN A 128 13.50 2.43 -7.47
N ARG A 129 14.19 2.94 -6.46
CA ARG A 129 15.07 4.11 -6.57
C ARG A 129 16.39 3.91 -5.84
N LYS A 130 17.34 4.82 -6.10
CA LYS A 130 18.66 4.84 -5.44
C LYS A 130 18.85 6.04 -4.53
N ASP A 131 18.14 7.13 -4.82
CA ASP A 131 18.19 8.34 -4.00
C ASP A 131 17.47 8.08 -2.68
N ILE A 132 18.12 8.45 -1.58
CA ILE A 132 17.65 8.31 -0.20
C ILE A 132 17.83 9.61 0.59
N SER A 133 18.03 10.73 -0.13
CA SER A 133 18.32 12.03 0.50
C SER A 133 17.11 12.59 1.25
N ASP A 134 15.91 12.36 0.73
CA ASP A 134 14.65 12.81 1.31
C ASP A 134 13.66 11.63 1.47
N ASN A 135 12.78 11.74 2.47
CA ASN A 135 11.68 10.80 2.69
C ASN A 135 10.51 11.12 1.75
N TYR A 136 10.54 10.57 0.53
CA TYR A 136 9.47 10.80 -0.44
C TYR A 136 8.13 10.15 -0.04
N SER A 137 8.15 9.08 0.76
CA SER A 137 6.94 8.49 1.32
C SER A 137 6.17 9.46 2.24
N GLY A 138 6.84 10.49 2.78
CA GLY A 138 6.25 11.56 3.58
C GLY A 138 5.26 12.44 2.83
N TYR A 139 5.25 12.38 1.49
CA TYR A 139 4.21 13.00 0.68
C TYR A 139 2.99 12.08 0.43
N GLY A 140 3.08 10.81 0.83
CA GLY A 140 2.04 9.78 0.68
C GLY A 140 1.89 9.23 -0.74
N ALA A 141 2.09 10.06 -1.76
CA ALA A 141 2.31 9.66 -3.14
C ALA A 141 3.26 10.64 -3.83
N TYR A 142 4.14 10.13 -4.68
CA TYR A 142 5.14 10.94 -5.38
C TYR A 142 5.46 10.36 -6.78
N ILE A 143 5.91 11.23 -7.69
CA ILE A 143 6.37 10.80 -9.02
C ILE A 143 7.66 10.01 -8.84
N LEU A 144 7.59 8.70 -9.06
CA LEU A 144 8.74 7.81 -8.96
C LEU A 144 9.56 7.82 -10.26
N ASN A 145 8.86 7.74 -11.40
CA ASN A 145 9.51 7.79 -12.70
C ASN A 145 8.69 8.67 -13.66
N PRO A 146 9.15 9.89 -13.99
CA PRO A 146 8.44 10.78 -14.90
C PRO A 146 8.47 10.24 -16.34
N SER A 147 7.49 10.61 -17.16
CA SER A 147 7.55 10.32 -18.59
C SER A 147 8.68 11.08 -19.29
N VAL A 148 9.27 10.47 -20.32
CA VAL A 148 10.20 11.15 -21.25
C VAL A 148 9.48 11.82 -22.45
N LEU A 149 8.16 11.65 -22.54
CA LEU A 149 7.28 12.24 -23.54
C LEU A 149 6.26 13.16 -22.86
N ASP A 150 5.41 13.82 -23.65
CA ASP A 150 4.25 14.54 -23.12
C ASP A 150 3.33 13.55 -22.38
N ARG A 151 3.14 13.79 -21.08
CA ARG A 151 2.39 12.92 -20.17
C ARG A 151 0.92 12.83 -20.62
N GLN A 152 0.54 11.63 -21.06
CA GLN A 152 -0.83 11.25 -21.41
C GLN A 152 -1.45 10.31 -20.38
N VAL A 153 -0.60 9.58 -19.65
CA VAL A 153 -1.01 8.54 -18.69
C VAL A 153 -0.27 8.70 -17.37
N THR A 154 -0.98 8.45 -16.27
CA THR A 154 -0.46 8.30 -14.92
C THR A 154 -0.73 6.89 -14.42
N LEU A 155 0.32 6.11 -14.14
CA LEU A 155 0.20 4.84 -13.45
C LEU A 155 0.38 5.06 -11.95
N LEU A 156 -0.70 4.92 -11.17
CA LEU A 156 -0.67 4.93 -9.72
C LEU A 156 -0.49 3.50 -9.22
N ALA A 157 0.56 3.23 -8.45
CA ALA A 157 0.78 1.90 -7.89
C ALA A 157 1.21 1.99 -6.42
N SER A 158 0.99 0.92 -5.67
CA SER A 158 1.46 0.76 -4.30
C SER A 158 2.15 -0.59 -4.15
N GLY A 159 3.03 -0.73 -3.16
CA GLY A 159 3.64 -2.02 -2.83
C GLY A 159 4.31 -2.72 -4.00
N SER A 160 4.12 -4.04 -4.06
CA SER A 160 4.68 -4.91 -5.10
C SER A 160 4.30 -4.55 -6.52
N GLU A 161 3.20 -3.80 -6.73
CA GLU A 161 2.73 -3.48 -8.07
C GLU A 161 3.48 -2.29 -8.70
N VAL A 162 4.33 -1.59 -7.95
CA VAL A 162 5.18 -0.51 -8.49
C VAL A 162 6.17 -1.04 -9.53
N GLU A 163 6.78 -2.20 -9.30
CA GLU A 163 7.66 -2.84 -10.29
C GLU A 163 6.90 -3.16 -11.59
N ILE A 164 5.66 -3.62 -11.46
CA ILE A 164 4.77 -3.95 -12.59
C ILE A 164 4.40 -2.68 -13.35
N ALA A 165 4.13 -1.58 -12.64
CA ALA A 165 3.85 -0.29 -13.25
C ALA A 165 5.05 0.29 -14.02
N LEU A 166 6.27 0.14 -13.52
CA LEU A 166 7.48 0.56 -14.22
C LEU A 166 7.70 -0.20 -15.53
N GLU A 167 7.49 -1.51 -15.53
CA GLU A 167 7.55 -2.30 -16.77
C GLU A 167 6.38 -1.95 -17.72
N GLY A 168 5.19 -1.65 -17.18
CA GLY A 168 4.06 -1.13 -17.95
C GLY A 168 4.36 0.20 -18.63
N GLN A 169 4.97 1.15 -17.89
CA GLN A 169 5.41 2.44 -18.41
C GLN A 169 6.37 2.27 -19.58
N LYS A 170 7.42 1.46 -19.41
CA LYS A 170 8.40 1.20 -20.47
C LYS A 170 7.74 0.76 -21.77
N ARG A 171 6.81 -0.20 -21.70
CA ARG A 171 6.09 -0.70 -22.87
C ARG A 171 5.16 0.32 -23.51
N LEU A 172 4.52 1.17 -22.71
CA LEU A 172 3.68 2.26 -23.21
C LEU A 172 4.51 3.34 -23.92
N GLU A 173 5.66 3.70 -23.36
CA GLU A 173 6.56 4.67 -23.97
C GLU A 173 7.21 4.16 -25.27
N GLU A 174 7.54 2.86 -25.36
CA GLU A 174 7.95 2.20 -26.61
C GLU A 174 6.88 2.32 -27.71
N MET A 175 5.61 2.52 -27.33
CA MET A 175 4.48 2.73 -28.24
C MET A 175 4.15 4.21 -28.46
N GLY A 176 4.94 5.14 -27.94
CA GLY A 176 4.73 6.59 -28.07
C GLY A 176 3.67 7.18 -27.12
N ILE A 177 3.28 6.45 -26.07
CA ILE A 177 2.32 6.91 -25.07
C ILE A 177 3.09 7.42 -23.85
N GLY A 178 3.14 8.74 -23.68
CA GLY A 178 3.83 9.36 -22.54
C GLY A 178 3.18 8.97 -21.22
N THR A 179 3.94 8.27 -20.38
CA THR A 179 3.43 7.62 -19.17
C THR A 179 4.33 7.95 -17.99
N THR A 180 3.74 8.43 -16.89
CA THR A 180 4.43 8.68 -15.61
C THR A 180 4.02 7.64 -14.58
N VAL A 181 4.97 7.09 -13.82
CA VAL A 181 4.71 6.21 -12.68
C VAL A 181 4.78 7.00 -11.38
N VAL A 182 3.73 6.86 -10.58
CA VAL A 182 3.60 7.41 -9.24
C VAL A 182 3.55 6.26 -8.24
N SER A 183 4.45 6.29 -7.26
CA SER A 183 4.35 5.43 -6.08
C SER A 183 3.41 6.08 -5.08
N MET A 184 2.47 5.31 -4.52
CA MET A 184 1.45 5.77 -3.58
C MET A 184 1.44 4.90 -2.31
N PRO A 185 2.49 4.99 -1.46
CA PRO A 185 2.59 4.17 -0.26
C PRO A 185 1.52 4.48 0.78
N CYS A 186 0.97 5.70 0.87
CA CYS A 186 -0.01 6.08 1.89
C CYS A 186 -1.05 7.09 1.39
N TRP A 187 -2.31 6.65 1.30
CA TRP A 187 -3.41 7.49 0.86
C TRP A 187 -3.69 8.62 1.84
N GLU A 188 -3.67 8.31 3.13
CA GLU A 188 -4.07 9.23 4.18
C GLU A 188 -3.15 10.44 4.26
N ILE A 189 -1.85 10.24 4.03
CA ILE A 189 -0.87 11.33 3.94
C ILE A 189 -1.05 12.09 2.63
N PHE A 190 -1.24 11.41 1.49
CA PHE A 190 -1.42 12.09 0.21
C PHE A 190 -2.67 12.99 0.19
N LYS A 191 -3.75 12.56 0.85
CA LYS A 191 -4.98 13.36 1.01
C LYS A 191 -4.73 14.69 1.72
N GLN A 192 -3.74 14.76 2.59
CA GLN A 192 -3.39 15.95 3.37
C GLN A 192 -2.51 16.94 2.59
N GLN A 193 -1.94 16.50 1.47
CA GLN A 193 -1.10 17.37 0.63
C GLN A 193 -1.93 18.49 0.01
N PRO A 194 -1.31 19.67 -0.20
CA PRO A 194 -2.01 20.80 -0.81
C PRO A 194 -2.45 20.45 -2.25
N GLN A 195 -3.56 21.05 -2.70
CA GLN A 195 -4.16 20.73 -4.00
C GLN A 195 -3.16 20.81 -5.16
N HIS A 196 -2.30 21.84 -5.19
CA HIS A 196 -1.32 22.00 -6.27
C HIS A 196 -0.34 20.82 -6.38
N TYR A 197 0.08 20.24 -5.24
CA TYR A 197 0.95 19.07 -5.23
C TYR A 197 0.20 17.83 -5.73
N ARG A 198 -1.04 17.64 -5.29
CA ARG A 198 -1.87 16.53 -5.78
C ARG A 198 -2.13 16.65 -7.29
N ASP A 199 -2.32 17.85 -7.80
CA ASP A 199 -2.50 18.10 -9.24
C ASP A 199 -1.21 17.83 -10.03
N GLU A 200 -0.03 18.16 -9.49
CA GLU A 200 1.25 17.80 -10.10
C GLU A 200 1.44 16.27 -10.16
N VAL A 201 1.16 15.58 -9.06
CA VAL A 201 1.30 14.12 -8.96
C VAL A 201 0.28 13.40 -9.82
N LEU A 202 -0.99 13.81 -9.84
CA LEU A 202 -2.06 13.13 -10.57
C LEU A 202 -2.18 13.57 -12.04
N SER A 203 -1.75 14.80 -12.36
CA SER A 203 -1.90 15.44 -13.67
C SER A 203 -3.35 15.41 -14.20
N PRO A 204 -4.28 16.19 -13.60
CA PRO A 204 -5.68 16.24 -14.02
C PRO A 204 -5.83 16.45 -15.54
N GLY A 205 -6.78 15.73 -16.14
CA GLY A 205 -6.99 15.75 -17.59
C GLY A 205 -6.20 14.68 -18.36
N THR A 206 -5.28 13.97 -17.71
CA THR A 206 -4.64 12.77 -18.26
C THR A 206 -5.36 11.49 -17.83
N LEU A 207 -5.15 10.39 -18.54
CA LEU A 207 -5.69 9.09 -18.14
C LEU A 207 -4.93 8.59 -16.90
N THR A 208 -5.65 8.23 -15.84
CA THR A 208 -5.04 7.63 -14.65
C THR A 208 -5.44 6.15 -14.53
N VAL A 209 -4.44 5.27 -14.35
CA VAL A 209 -4.63 3.84 -14.15
C VAL A 209 -4.01 3.45 -12.82
N ALA A 210 -4.81 2.87 -11.93
CA ALA A 210 -4.32 2.34 -10.66
C ALA A 210 -3.98 0.85 -10.77
N VAL A 211 -2.89 0.43 -10.12
CA VAL A 211 -2.39 -0.94 -10.11
C VAL A 211 -2.14 -1.38 -8.66
N GLU A 212 -2.94 -2.32 -8.17
CA GLU A 212 -2.81 -2.84 -6.80
C GLU A 212 -3.37 -4.26 -6.71
N ALA A 213 -2.64 -5.19 -6.07
CA ALA A 213 -3.11 -6.56 -5.81
C ALA A 213 -4.14 -6.63 -4.67
N ALA A 214 -5.20 -5.83 -4.80
CA ALA A 214 -6.33 -5.69 -3.89
C ALA A 214 -7.59 -5.31 -4.69
N LEU A 215 -8.73 -5.12 -4.01
CA LEU A 215 -9.97 -4.67 -4.64
C LEU A 215 -9.90 -3.20 -5.10
N PRO A 216 -10.67 -2.82 -6.15
CA PRO A 216 -10.76 -1.45 -6.64
C PRO A 216 -11.45 -0.47 -5.67
N PHE A 217 -12.01 -0.94 -4.55
CA PHE A 217 -12.79 -0.11 -3.66
C PHE A 217 -11.93 1.05 -3.11
N GLY A 218 -12.43 2.28 -3.26
CA GLY A 218 -11.72 3.52 -2.92
C GLY A 218 -10.83 4.10 -4.04
N TRP A 219 -10.32 3.28 -4.98
CA TRP A 219 -9.41 3.76 -6.02
C TRP A 219 -10.06 4.78 -6.98
N HIS A 220 -11.39 4.74 -7.12
CA HIS A 220 -12.18 5.71 -7.89
C HIS A 220 -12.00 7.16 -7.44
N GLU A 221 -11.57 7.40 -6.18
CA GLU A 221 -11.20 8.72 -5.68
C GLU A 221 -9.98 9.30 -6.40
N TRP A 222 -9.06 8.43 -6.84
CA TRP A 222 -7.76 8.82 -7.41
C TRP A 222 -7.71 8.76 -8.93
N ILE A 223 -8.37 7.75 -9.51
CA ILE A 223 -8.34 7.51 -10.96
C ILE A 223 -9.41 8.31 -11.72
N GLY A 224 -10.39 8.86 -11.01
CA GLY A 224 -11.50 9.61 -11.60
C GLY A 224 -12.46 8.76 -12.43
N GLN A 225 -13.45 9.42 -13.05
CA GLN A 225 -14.54 8.76 -13.79
C GLN A 225 -14.05 7.94 -15.00
N TYR A 226 -13.00 8.42 -15.68
CA TYR A 226 -12.48 7.82 -16.90
C TYR A 226 -11.27 6.91 -16.66
N GLY A 227 -10.86 6.74 -15.39
CA GLY A 227 -9.71 5.93 -15.04
C GLY A 227 -9.89 4.43 -15.27
N ALA A 228 -8.82 3.69 -15.05
CA ALA A 228 -8.83 2.23 -15.04
C ALA A 228 -8.20 1.68 -13.76
N PHE A 229 -8.54 0.43 -13.43
CA PHE A 229 -7.94 -0.30 -12.33
C PHE A 229 -7.46 -1.66 -12.82
N VAL A 230 -6.24 -2.02 -12.45
CA VAL A 230 -5.61 -3.33 -12.69
C VAL A 230 -5.33 -3.95 -11.33
N GLY A 231 -6.11 -4.97 -10.97
CA GLY A 231 -6.05 -5.58 -9.65
C GLY A 231 -7.09 -6.68 -9.47
N MET A 232 -7.38 -7.02 -8.21
CA MET A 232 -8.28 -8.12 -7.87
C MET A 232 -9.75 -7.73 -8.03
N ASN A 233 -10.60 -8.70 -8.34
CA ASN A 233 -12.05 -8.54 -8.41
C ASN A 233 -12.84 -9.69 -7.73
N ASP A 234 -12.14 -10.67 -7.17
CA ASP A 234 -12.69 -11.84 -6.48
C ASP A 234 -11.63 -12.34 -5.48
N PHE A 235 -11.96 -13.35 -4.69
CA PHE A 235 -11.00 -14.05 -3.85
C PHE A 235 -9.84 -14.65 -4.65
N GLY A 236 -8.73 -14.88 -3.96
CA GLY A 236 -7.54 -15.47 -4.55
C GLY A 236 -7.64 -16.97 -4.86
N ALA A 237 -6.50 -17.63 -4.99
CA ALA A 237 -6.41 -19.07 -5.26
C ALA A 237 -5.11 -19.64 -4.70
N SER A 238 -5.09 -20.95 -4.43
CA SER A 238 -3.88 -21.67 -4.03
C SER A 238 -3.06 -22.02 -5.27
N ALA A 239 -2.00 -21.25 -5.55
CA ALA A 239 -1.00 -21.54 -6.58
C ALA A 239 0.26 -20.70 -6.33
N PRO A 240 1.39 -20.98 -7.02
CA PRO A 240 2.56 -20.12 -7.00
C PRO A 240 2.27 -18.69 -7.48
N ILE A 241 3.00 -17.71 -6.93
CA ILE A 241 2.81 -16.26 -7.16
C ILE A 241 2.72 -15.88 -8.63
N ASP A 242 3.61 -16.39 -9.49
CA ASP A 242 3.68 -16.07 -10.92
C ASP A 242 2.40 -16.50 -11.66
N GLN A 243 1.86 -17.67 -11.29
CA GLN A 243 0.60 -18.17 -11.84
C GLN A 243 -0.59 -17.34 -11.37
N LEU A 244 -0.58 -16.88 -10.12
CA LEU A 244 -1.65 -16.05 -9.56
C LEU A 244 -1.70 -14.68 -10.25
N TYR A 245 -0.57 -13.97 -10.33
CA TYR A 245 -0.51 -12.66 -11.00
C TYR A 245 -0.94 -12.74 -12.46
N LYS A 246 -0.52 -13.80 -13.18
CA LYS A 246 -0.98 -14.06 -14.55
C LYS A 246 -2.48 -14.36 -14.63
N LYS A 247 -3.01 -15.20 -13.73
CA LYS A 247 -4.43 -15.57 -13.68
C LYS A 247 -5.32 -14.35 -13.43
N PHE A 248 -4.95 -13.50 -12.49
CA PHE A 248 -5.70 -12.31 -12.10
C PHE A 248 -5.37 -11.09 -12.97
N LYS A 249 -4.54 -11.24 -14.01
CA LYS A 249 -4.16 -10.19 -14.95
C LYS A 249 -3.57 -8.95 -14.27
N ILE A 250 -2.75 -9.17 -13.25
CA ILE A 250 -1.95 -8.10 -12.61
C ILE A 250 -0.58 -8.15 -13.26
N THR A 251 -0.51 -7.68 -14.51
CA THR A 251 0.71 -7.79 -15.33
C THR A 251 0.92 -6.53 -16.17
N PRO A 252 2.14 -6.29 -16.69
CA PRO A 252 2.41 -5.15 -17.57
C PRO A 252 1.54 -5.16 -18.83
N GLU A 253 1.20 -6.34 -19.36
CA GLU A 253 0.30 -6.49 -20.51
C GLU A 253 -1.10 -5.96 -20.19
N ALA A 254 -1.63 -6.28 -19.02
CA ALA A 254 -2.95 -5.82 -18.60
C ALA A 254 -3.00 -4.29 -18.41
N ILE A 255 -1.90 -3.67 -17.97
CA ILE A 255 -1.76 -2.21 -17.91
C ILE A 255 -1.84 -1.62 -19.33
N VAL A 256 -1.06 -2.16 -20.27
CA VAL A 256 -1.07 -1.71 -21.67
C VAL A 256 -2.47 -1.86 -22.29
N GLU A 257 -3.14 -2.98 -22.07
CA GLU A 257 -4.52 -3.23 -22.53
C GLU A 257 -5.49 -2.20 -21.93
N ALA A 258 -5.42 -1.95 -20.62
CA ALA A 258 -6.30 -1.02 -19.92
C ALA A 258 -6.15 0.42 -20.42
N VAL A 259 -4.91 0.84 -20.74
CA VAL A 259 -4.59 2.15 -21.30
C VAL A 259 -5.08 2.28 -22.74
N LYS A 260 -4.75 1.32 -23.62
CA LYS A 260 -5.17 1.36 -25.03
C LYS A 260 -6.68 1.33 -25.21
N ALA A 261 -7.42 0.75 -24.27
CA ALA A 261 -8.89 0.75 -24.32
C ALA A 261 -9.53 2.12 -24.02
N ARG A 262 -8.74 3.12 -23.57
CA ARG A 262 -9.23 4.43 -23.08
C ARG A 262 -8.56 5.64 -23.73
N LEU A 263 -7.54 5.45 -24.57
CA LEU A 263 -6.89 6.49 -25.36
C LEU A 263 -7.49 6.56 -26.78
#